data_AF-A0A164QNL5-F1
#
_entry.id   AF-A0A164QNL5-F1
#
_cell.length_a   1.000
_cell.length_b   1.000
_cell.length_c   1.000
_cell.angle_alpha   90.00
_cell.angle_beta   90.00
_cell.angle_gamma   90.00
#
_symmetry.space_group_name_H-M   'P 1'
#
loop_
_entity.id
_entity.type
_entity.pdbx_description
1 polymer ?
#
loop_
_entity_poly.entity_id
_entity_poly.type
_entity_poly.pdbx_seq_one_letter_code
_entity_poly.pdbx_strand_id
1 'polypeptide(L)'
;MYKLSDLQMSNLKSIISNKEFSPFTINLQYAENHNDTCPRCLKEFPIEKETIQKVGSYGVQVFRTKGVAIPYMLCKTCTHKMKTEPAVIRSKNNARIDTQLMDFLKQTNQ
;
A
#
# COMPACT_ATOMS: atom_id res chain seq x y z
N MET A 1 -2.71 -6.85 13.75
CA MET A 1 -1.64 -6.58 12.76
C MET A 1 -0.78 -7.82 12.64
N TYR A 2 -0.50 -8.27 11.41
CA TYR A 2 0.23 -9.52 11.16
C TYR A 2 1.68 -9.23 10.77
N LYS A 3 2.56 -10.24 10.88
CA LYS A 3 3.96 -10.06 10.49
C LYS A 3 4.06 -10.03 8.97
N LEU A 4 4.76 -9.04 8.45
CA LEU A 4 5.27 -9.09 7.09
C LEU A 4 6.42 -10.11 7.07
N SER A 5 6.39 -11.04 6.12
CA SER A 5 7.56 -11.89 5.85
C SER A 5 8.75 -11.04 5.42
N ASP A 6 9.97 -11.57 5.62
CA ASP A 6 11.21 -10.93 5.17
C ASP A 6 11.17 -10.58 3.68
N LEU A 7 10.56 -11.46 2.88
CA LEU A 7 10.36 -11.23 1.45
C LEU A 7 9.42 -10.04 1.18
N GLN A 8 8.31 -9.93 1.90
CA GLN A 8 7.39 -8.79 1.77
C GLN A 8 8.04 -7.47 2.18
N MET A 9 8.78 -7.48 3.29
CA MET A 9 9.51 -6.31 3.76
C MET A 9 10.62 -5.91 2.76
N SER A 10 11.35 -6.88 2.22
CA SER A 10 12.36 -6.66 1.19
C SER A 10 11.75 -6.03 -0.07
N ASN A 11 10.60 -6.53 -0.54
CA ASN A 11 9.89 -5.97 -1.68
C ASN A 11 9.44 -4.52 -1.43
N LEU A 12 8.88 -4.23 -0.25
CA LEU A 12 8.50 -2.86 0.15
C LEU A 12 9.72 -1.92 0.19
N LYS A 13 10.86 -2.39 0.69
CA LYS A 13 12.12 -1.63 0.69
C LYS A 13 12.67 -1.42 -0.71
N SER A 14 12.53 -2.41 -1.59
CA SER A 14 12.99 -2.32 -2.97
C SER A 14 12.19 -1.32 -3.82
N ILE A 15 10.89 -1.14 -3.57
CA ILE A 15 10.09 -0.16 -4.33
C ILE A 15 10.42 1.27 -3.89
N ILE A 16 10.66 1.50 -2.60
CA ILE A 16 10.99 2.83 -2.07
C ILE A 16 12.45 3.24 -2.29
N SER A 17 13.34 2.31 -2.64
CA SER A 17 14.75 2.62 -2.95
C SER A 17 14.94 3.28 -4.33
N ASN A 18 13.86 3.39 -5.12
CA ASN A 18 13.88 4.13 -6.38
C ASN A 18 14.21 5.62 -6.12
N LYS A 19 15.14 6.17 -6.92
CA LYS A 19 15.56 7.58 -6.85
C LYS A 19 14.39 8.57 -6.95
N GLU A 20 13.30 8.18 -7.61
CA GLU A 20 12.07 8.98 -7.70
C GLU A 20 11.43 9.27 -6.34
N PHE A 21 11.67 8.42 -5.34
CA PHE A 21 11.15 8.60 -3.98
C PHE A 21 12.15 9.22 -3.01
N SER A 22 13.39 9.44 -3.43
CA SER A 22 14.45 10.06 -2.61
C SER A 22 14.11 11.43 -2.00
N PRO A 23 13.31 12.33 -2.65
CA PRO A 23 12.99 13.61 -2.03
C PRO A 23 11.86 13.51 -0.98
N PHE A 24 11.31 12.33 -0.72
CA PHE A 24 10.19 12.15 0.21
C PHE A 24 10.63 11.35 1.44
N THR A 25 10.09 11.71 2.61
CA THR A 25 10.16 10.87 3.80
C THR A 25 9.33 9.62 3.58
N ILE A 26 9.94 8.44 3.72
CA ILE A 26 9.22 7.18 3.60
C ILE A 26 8.51 6.84 4.91
N ASN A 27 7.20 6.63 4.86
CA ASN A 27 6.42 6.15 6.01
C ASN A 27 6.02 4.67 5.80
N LEU A 28 6.79 3.74 6.40
CA LEU A 28 6.50 2.31 6.37
C LEU A 28 5.39 1.87 7.34
N GLN A 29 5.03 2.72 8.31
CA GLN A 29 4.12 2.35 9.38
C GLN A 29 2.75 1.94 8.86
N TYR A 30 2.27 2.51 7.74
CA TYR A 30 1.02 2.04 7.13
C TYR A 30 1.12 0.58 6.71
N ALA A 31 2.19 0.19 6.01
CA ALA A 31 2.40 -1.17 5.55
C ALA A 31 2.75 -2.14 6.69
N GLU A 32 3.17 -1.65 7.85
CA GLU A 32 3.42 -2.46 9.05
C GLU A 32 2.15 -2.62 9.89
N ASN A 33 1.32 -1.59 9.95
CA ASN A 33 0.18 -1.51 10.86
C ASN A 33 -1.18 -1.86 10.21
N HIS A 34 -1.32 -1.60 8.91
CA HIS A 34 -2.56 -1.79 8.15
C HIS A 34 -2.36 -2.75 6.99
N ASN A 35 -1.74 -3.89 7.30
CA ASN A 35 -1.24 -4.84 6.32
C ASN A 35 -2.16 -6.04 6.07
N ASP A 36 -3.15 -6.22 6.93
CA ASP A 36 -4.15 -7.27 6.87
C ASP A 36 -5.23 -7.00 5.82
N THR A 37 -5.37 -5.76 5.35
CA THR A 37 -6.47 -5.33 4.48
C THR A 37 -5.94 -4.66 3.21
N CYS A 38 -6.46 -5.06 2.06
CA CYS A 38 -6.11 -4.43 0.79
C CYS A 38 -6.78 -3.04 0.70
N PRO A 39 -6.03 -1.92 0.62
CA PRO A 39 -6.59 -0.58 0.64
C PRO A 39 -7.49 -0.27 -0.57
N ARG A 40 -7.35 -1.03 -1.65
CA ARG A 40 -8.17 -0.84 -2.86
C ARG A 40 -9.58 -1.41 -2.71
N CYS A 41 -9.70 -2.64 -2.20
CA CYS A 41 -10.95 -3.38 -2.16
C CYS A 41 -11.51 -3.61 -0.76
N LEU A 42 -10.78 -3.21 0.29
CA LEU A 42 -11.12 -3.38 1.70
C LEU A 42 -11.36 -4.84 2.11
N LYS A 43 -10.83 -5.79 1.33
CA LYS A 43 -10.86 -7.20 1.67
C LYS A 43 -9.58 -7.57 2.39
N GLU A 44 -9.73 -8.36 3.43
CA GLU A 44 -8.61 -8.95 4.15
C GLU A 44 -7.76 -9.82 3.22
N PHE A 45 -6.45 -9.78 3.42
CA PHE A 45 -5.56 -10.76 2.84
C PHE A 45 -5.74 -12.09 3.57
N PRO A 46 -5.66 -13.23 2.87
CA PRO A 46 -5.58 -14.51 3.54
C PRO A 46 -4.35 -14.55 4.45
N ILE A 47 -4.50 -15.04 5.66
CA ILE A 47 -3.42 -15.18 6.64
C ILE A 47 -3.14 -16.66 6.87
N GLU A 48 -1.86 -17.03 6.79
CA GLU A 48 -1.40 -18.39 7.12
C GLU A 48 -0.16 -18.27 8.00
N LYS A 49 -0.16 -18.94 9.16
CA LYS A 49 0.94 -18.88 10.15
C LYS A 49 1.37 -17.44 10.46
N GLU A 50 0.40 -16.58 10.79
CA GLU A 50 0.61 -15.15 11.09
C GLU A 50 1.23 -14.32 9.96
N THR A 51 1.34 -14.88 8.76
CA THR A 51 1.95 -14.23 7.60
C THR A 51 0.89 -13.96 6.55
N ILE A 52 0.93 -12.75 5.99
CA ILE A 52 0.04 -12.32 4.91
C ILE A 52 0.33 -13.09 3.63
N GLN A 53 -0.70 -13.65 3.01
CA GLN A 53 -0.61 -14.41 1.77
C GLN A 53 -1.29 -13.68 0.59
N LYS A 54 -1.01 -14.15 -0.62
CA LYS A 54 -1.64 -13.69 -1.88
C LYS A 54 -1.51 -12.18 -2.14
N VAL A 55 -0.39 -11.58 -1.74
CA VAL A 55 0.01 -10.24 -2.20
C VAL A 55 0.22 -10.31 -3.72
N GLY A 56 -0.44 -9.41 -4.44
CA GLY A 56 -0.39 -9.33 -5.89
C GLY A 56 0.65 -8.34 -6.40
N SER A 57 0.71 -7.17 -5.77
CA SER A 57 1.65 -6.11 -6.11
C SER A 57 1.88 -5.18 -4.93
N TYR A 58 2.96 -4.43 -5.01
CA TYR A 58 3.31 -3.35 -4.08
C TYR A 58 3.16 -2.02 -4.82
N GLY A 59 2.65 -1.00 -4.13
CA GLY A 59 2.49 0.35 -4.66
C GLY A 59 3.07 1.37 -3.70
N VAL A 60 3.29 2.59 -4.19
CA VAL A 60 3.67 3.75 -3.36
C VAL A 60 2.72 4.89 -3.68
N GLN A 61 2.15 5.49 -2.64
CA GLN A 61 1.40 6.74 -2.75
C GLN A 61 2.27 7.89 -2.31
N VAL A 62 2.35 8.93 -3.14
CA VAL A 62 3.17 10.12 -2.87
C VAL A 62 2.28 11.31 -2.55
N PHE A 63 2.44 11.84 -1.34
CA PHE A 63 1.76 13.06 -0.90
C PHE A 63 2.73 14.23 -0.94
N ARG A 64 2.84 14.85 -2.12
CA ARG A 64 3.81 15.92 -2.40
C ARG A 64 3.73 17.09 -1.43
N THR A 65 2.52 17.51 -1.08
CA THR A 65 2.29 18.63 -0.14
C THR A 65 2.72 18.31 1.30
N LYS A 66 2.85 17.03 1.65
CA LYS A 66 3.31 16.56 2.95
C LYS A 66 4.79 16.14 2.93
N GLY A 67 5.39 16.01 1.75
CA GLY A 67 6.75 15.50 1.60
C GLY A 67 6.90 14.02 1.96
N VAL A 68 5.81 13.23 1.88
CA VAL A 68 5.79 11.83 2.35
C VAL A 68 5.44 10.86 1.21
N ALA A 69 6.10 9.70 1.19
CA ALA A 69 5.76 8.56 0.36
C ALA A 69 5.40 7.36 1.23
N ILE A 70 4.26 6.72 0.94
CA ILE A 70 3.72 5.61 1.71
C ILE A 70 3.62 4.37 0.83
N PRO A 71 4.45 3.34 1.04
CA PRO A 71 4.28 2.08 0.38
C PRO A 71 3.08 1.31 0.94
N TYR A 72 2.42 0.52 0.10
CA TYR A 72 1.28 -0.32 0.46
C TYR A 72 1.22 -1.59 -0.39
N MET A 73 0.45 -2.58 0.06
CA MET A 73 0.26 -3.85 -0.64
C MET A 73 -1.13 -3.93 -1.28
N LEU A 74 -1.23 -4.57 -2.44
CA LEU A 74 -2.50 -4.89 -3.10
C LEU A 74 -2.68 -6.40 -3.22
N CYS A 75 -3.92 -6.87 -3.06
CA CYS A 75 -4.23 -8.28 -3.26
C CYS A 75 -4.18 -8.68 -4.74
N LYS A 76 -3.86 -9.95 -5.03
CA LYS A 76 -3.74 -10.50 -6.39
C LYS A 76 -4.95 -10.19 -7.28
N THR A 77 -6.17 -10.25 -6.72
CA THR A 77 -7.40 -9.93 -7.45
C THR A 77 -7.43 -8.47 -7.91
N CYS A 78 -7.02 -7.53 -7.06
CA CYS A 78 -6.96 -6.12 -7.40
C CYS A 78 -5.91 -5.85 -8.47
N THR A 79 -4.72 -6.43 -8.33
CA THR A 79 -3.63 -6.32 -9.31
C THR A 79 -4.07 -6.83 -10.69
N HIS A 80 -4.80 -7.94 -10.77
CA HIS A 80 -5.32 -8.46 -12.04
C HIS A 80 -6.37 -7.51 -12.64
N LYS A 81 -7.34 -7.04 -11.85
CA LYS A 81 -8.38 -6.11 -12.31
C LYS A 81 -7.80 -4.80 -12.84
N MET A 82 -6.72 -4.32 -12.26
CA MET A 82 -6.06 -3.09 -12.74
C MET A 82 -5.61 -3.14 -14.19
N LYS A 83 -5.34 -4.33 -14.74
CA LYS A 83 -4.92 -4.47 -16.14
C LYS A 83 -6.08 -4.30 -17.12
N THR A 84 -7.30 -4.61 -16.70
CA THR A 84 -8.47 -4.74 -17.58
C THR A 84 -9.62 -3.79 -17.24
N GLU A 85 -9.58 -3.13 -16.07
CA GLU A 85 -10.65 -2.22 -15.66
C GLU A 85 -10.58 -0.87 -16.42
N PRO A 86 -11.74 -0.24 -16.68
CA PRO A 86 -11.81 1.10 -17.27
C PRO A 86 -11.10 2.17 -16.42
N ALA A 87 -10.56 3.20 -17.07
CA ALA A 87 -9.82 4.29 -16.42
C ALA A 87 -10.63 5.00 -15.32
N VAL A 88 -11.94 5.20 -15.53
CA VAL A 88 -12.83 5.83 -14.54
C VAL A 88 -12.93 4.99 -13.25
N ILE A 89 -13.07 3.67 -13.39
CA ILE A 89 -13.10 2.74 -12.25
C ILE A 89 -11.75 2.72 -11.55
N ARG A 90 -10.65 2.72 -12.31
CA ARG A 90 -9.30 2.80 -11.76
C ARG A 90 -9.09 4.06 -10.94
N SER A 91 -9.47 5.21 -11.48
CA SER A 91 -9.38 6.51 -10.80
C SER A 91 -10.17 6.52 -9.49
N LYS A 92 -11.43 6.04 -9.50
CA LYS A 92 -12.24 5.94 -8.27
C LYS A 92 -11.61 5.07 -7.20
N ASN A 93 -11.05 3.92 -7.60
CA ASN A 93 -10.39 3.01 -6.67
C ASN A 93 -9.05 3.56 -6.15
N ASN A 94 -8.31 4.33 -6.97
CA ASN A 94 -7.09 5.00 -6.52
C ASN A 94 -7.41 6.13 -5.54
N ALA A 95 -8.45 6.93 -5.79
CA ALA A 95 -8.91 7.95 -4.86
C ALA A 95 -9.30 7.38 -3.48
N ARG A 96 -9.80 6.15 -3.44
CA ARG A 96 -10.06 5.43 -2.19
C ARG A 96 -8.77 5.07 -1.44
N ILE A 97 -7.73 4.65 -2.15
CA ILE A 97 -6.40 4.40 -1.55
C ILE A 97 -5.87 5.72 -0.99
N ASP A 98 -5.92 6.80 -1.78
CA ASP A 98 -5.49 8.14 -1.36
C ASP A 98 -6.17 8.60 -0.08
N THR A 99 -7.50 8.41 0.00
CA THR A 99 -8.29 8.79 1.18
C THR A 99 -7.82 8.05 2.43
N GLN A 100 -7.70 6.71 2.35
CA GLN A 100 -7.26 5.90 3.49
C GLN A 100 -5.85 6.27 3.97
N LEU A 101 -4.92 6.44 3.03
CA LEU A 101 -3.55 6.77 3.36
C LEU A 101 -3.42 8.18 3.92
N MET A 102 -4.23 9.14 3.44
CA MET A 102 -4.29 10.48 4.03
C MET A 102 -4.89 10.48 5.42
N ASP A 103 -5.94 9.69 5.66
CA ASP A 103 -6.55 9.61 6.99
C ASP A 103 -5.61 8.96 7.99
N PHE A 104 -4.87 7.93 7.59
CA PHE A 104 -3.76 7.38 8.37
C PHE A 104 -2.72 8.46 8.72
N LEU A 105 -2.23 9.22 7.73
CA LEU A 105 -1.25 10.29 7.98
C LEU A 105 -1.74 11.37 8.96
N LYS A 106 -3.04 11.67 8.96
CA LYS A 106 -3.59 12.65 9.91
C LYS A 106 -3.56 12.12 11.33
N GLN A 107 -3.81 10.82 11.52
CA GLN A 107 -3.81 10.18 12.84
C GLN A 107 -2.40 10.06 13.43
N THR A 108 -1.37 9.91 12.60
CA THR A 108 0.02 9.76 13.07
C THR A 108 0.75 11.09 13.32
N ASN A 109 0.17 12.23 12.94
CA ASN A 109 0.74 13.58 13.13
C ASN A 109 0.02 14.39 14.22
N GLN A 110 -0.83 13.75 15.02
CA GLN A 110 -1.46 14.28 16.23
C GLN A 110 -0.74 13.73 17.45
#